data_AF-D6WYK9-F1
#
_entry.id   AF-D6WYK9-F1
#
_cell.length_a   1.000
_cell.length_b   1.000
_cell.length_c   1.000
_cell.angle_alpha   90.00
_cell.angle_beta   90.00
_cell.angle_gamma   90.00
#
_symmetry.space_group_name_H-M   'P 1'
#
loop_
_entity.id
_entity.type
_entity.pdbx_description
1 polymer ?
#
loop_
_entity_poly.entity_id
_entity_poly.type
_entity_poly.pdbx_seq_one_letter_code
_entity_poly.pdbx_strand_id
1 'polypeptide(L)'
;MNFKDETEYENSTYEYHLQRERINKIFDETIHKLRLLAHLPNLVENDTEALQKFLSKTEADFIKLVCQEHQPFSREMIQNRSDLDLICNTLERINMNEPRKGAHSSKRTRMFSGLEHFDTHVACALDIIFKSEALVQYMESLEDKNDSLMTTFIESMTKLKKIVEERLSVSASEEIKRENDLKTAYRSSMMLSDLIQELEELLEKQRQELGRERDRKEEILRELAEKIETLKEKSQKDINRLVYDTETVMMKDYNKSVELQVELSEDAKNTTEQYNSLLEEHLHQEKLLRAKRLKVETQLASWVAKYDTDIGEKQAEYDELDEIFQNEKREFEELQEKFEDQAEEYHILMREKEEEEQRIYEEKAWIFLQNRSARRIQRAWRAHRARKLARKKGRKSKKKGGSASKKEKKSPKEKKKKKKKEEKTASRFLAK
;
A
#
# COMPACT_ATOMS: atom_id res chain seq x y z
N MET A 1 53.59 31.36 -94.08
CA MET A 1 54.37 32.61 -93.86
C MET A 1 54.70 32.69 -92.37
N ASN A 2 55.56 33.62 -91.95
CA ASN A 2 55.99 33.89 -90.56
C ASN A 2 57.32 33.26 -90.05
N PHE A 3 58.04 32.50 -90.88
CA PHE A 3 59.49 32.25 -90.66
C PHE A 3 60.35 33.53 -90.68
N LYS A 4 59.79 34.68 -91.10
CA LYS A 4 60.41 36.00 -90.90
C LYS A 4 60.06 36.56 -89.53
N ASP A 5 58.77 36.63 -89.21
CA ASP A 5 58.24 37.14 -87.95
C ASP A 5 58.87 36.42 -86.73
N GLU A 6 59.07 35.10 -86.78
CA GLU A 6 59.79 34.35 -85.74
C GLU A 6 61.25 34.84 -85.60
N THR A 7 61.99 34.96 -86.71
CA THR A 7 63.36 35.51 -86.67
C THR A 7 63.41 37.00 -86.27
N GLU A 8 62.38 37.79 -86.55
CA GLU A 8 62.28 39.18 -86.07
C GLU A 8 61.94 39.23 -84.57
N TYR A 9 61.14 38.29 -84.06
CA TYR A 9 60.85 38.17 -82.62
C TYR A 9 62.07 37.68 -81.83
N GLU A 10 62.81 36.69 -82.35
CA GLU A 10 64.07 36.21 -81.76
C GLU A 10 65.17 37.28 -81.81
N ASN A 11 65.35 37.99 -82.93
CA ASN A 11 66.29 39.12 -82.98
C ASN A 11 65.87 40.27 -82.06
N SER A 12 64.58 40.60 -81.96
CA SER A 12 64.08 41.66 -81.07
C SER A 12 64.22 41.31 -79.59
N THR A 13 63.97 40.05 -79.21
CA THR A 13 64.21 39.59 -77.84
C THR A 13 65.70 39.48 -77.51
N TYR A 14 66.54 39.03 -78.45
CA TYR A 14 68.00 39.04 -78.29
C TYR A 14 68.55 40.48 -78.17
N GLU A 15 68.05 41.42 -78.97
CA GLU A 15 68.39 42.84 -78.86
C GLU A 15 67.94 43.41 -77.51
N TYR A 16 66.73 43.08 -77.04
CA TYR A 16 66.24 43.49 -75.73
C TYR A 16 67.10 42.95 -74.58
N HIS A 17 67.53 41.69 -74.64
CA HIS A 17 68.49 41.12 -73.69
C HIS A 17 69.85 41.83 -73.73
N LEU A 18 70.39 42.11 -74.92
CA LEU A 18 71.65 42.83 -75.08
C LEU A 18 71.57 44.29 -74.58
N GLN A 19 70.44 44.96 -74.82
CA GLN A 19 70.17 46.30 -74.28
C GLN A 19 70.03 46.26 -72.75
N ARG A 20 69.36 45.26 -72.18
CA ARG A 20 69.28 45.04 -70.73
C ARG A 20 70.67 44.85 -70.11
N GLU A 21 71.50 43.95 -70.65
CA GLU A 21 72.86 43.73 -70.12
C GLU A 21 73.70 45.00 -70.18
N ARG A 22 73.60 45.76 -71.29
CA ARG A 22 74.28 47.05 -71.44
C ARG A 22 73.80 48.07 -70.41
N ILE A 23 72.50 48.15 -70.13
CA ILE A 23 71.93 49.04 -69.11
C ILE A 23 72.39 48.62 -67.70
N ASN A 24 72.31 47.33 -67.37
CA ASN A 24 72.80 46.80 -66.10
C ASN A 24 74.30 47.10 -65.89
N LYS A 25 75.13 46.90 -66.93
CA LYS A 25 76.56 47.21 -66.88
C LYS A 25 76.83 48.71 -66.66
N ILE A 26 76.06 49.60 -67.29
CA ILE A 26 76.15 51.05 -67.02
C ILE A 26 75.76 51.38 -65.57
N PHE A 27 74.75 50.73 -65.00
CA PHE A 27 74.43 50.88 -63.58
C PHE A 27 75.54 50.37 -62.66
N ASP A 28 76.18 49.24 -62.96
CA ASP A 28 77.31 48.73 -62.17
C ASP A 28 78.55 49.62 -62.28
N GLU A 29 78.93 50.07 -63.49
CA GLU A 29 80.04 51.01 -63.70
C GLU A 29 79.81 52.36 -63.00
N THR A 30 78.57 52.87 -63.00
CA THR A 30 78.24 54.13 -62.32
C THR A 30 78.17 53.98 -60.81
N ILE A 31 77.60 52.90 -60.27
CA ILE A 31 77.60 52.61 -58.83
C ILE A 31 79.04 52.42 -58.31
N HIS A 32 79.91 51.74 -59.06
CA HIS A 32 81.33 51.58 -58.72
C HIS A 32 82.09 52.94 -58.73
N LYS A 33 81.91 53.77 -59.76
CA LYS A 33 82.49 55.13 -59.80
C LYS A 33 81.96 56.04 -58.68
N LEU A 34 80.67 55.92 -58.33
CA LEU A 34 80.06 56.67 -57.22
C LEU A 34 80.59 56.23 -55.84
N ARG A 35 80.91 54.94 -55.65
CA ARG A 35 81.60 54.47 -54.43
C ARG A 35 82.98 55.10 -54.33
N LEU A 36 83.81 54.96 -55.35
CA LEU A 36 85.16 55.55 -55.37
C LEU A 36 85.14 57.08 -55.15
N LEU A 37 84.17 57.79 -55.73
CA LEU A 37 83.94 59.22 -55.48
C LEU A 37 83.62 59.56 -54.01
N ALA A 38 83.00 58.65 -53.25
CA ALA A 38 82.69 58.89 -51.83
C ALA A 38 83.94 58.96 -50.94
N HIS A 39 85.02 58.27 -51.31
CA HIS A 39 86.31 58.32 -50.59
C HIS A 39 87.16 59.55 -50.96
N LEU A 40 86.80 60.28 -52.03
CA LEU A 40 87.56 61.42 -52.54
C LEU A 40 87.77 62.55 -51.50
N PRO A 41 86.74 63.00 -50.72
CA PRO A 41 86.94 64.04 -49.72
C PRO A 41 87.85 63.58 -48.57
N ASN A 42 87.77 62.31 -48.19
CA ASN A 42 88.58 61.73 -47.13
C ASN A 42 90.09 61.75 -47.48
N LEU A 43 90.46 61.48 -48.74
CA LEU A 43 91.84 61.63 -49.23
C LEU A 43 92.34 63.07 -49.16
N VAL A 44 91.47 64.04 -49.50
CA VAL A 44 91.84 65.47 -49.57
C VAL A 44 92.00 66.09 -48.18
N GLU A 45 91.15 65.70 -47.21
CA GLU A 45 91.17 66.29 -45.86
C GLU A 45 92.20 65.64 -44.91
N ASN A 46 92.49 64.33 -45.05
CA ASN A 46 93.33 63.62 -44.07
C ASN A 46 94.71 63.17 -44.61
N ASP A 47 94.84 62.85 -45.91
CA ASP A 47 96.00 62.10 -46.44
C ASP A 47 96.68 62.78 -47.65
N THR A 48 96.94 64.08 -47.54
CA THR A 48 97.66 64.83 -48.60
C THR A 48 99.10 64.32 -48.87
N GLU A 49 99.69 63.57 -47.95
CA GLU A 49 100.95 62.84 -48.19
C GLU A 49 100.79 61.52 -48.97
N ALA A 50 99.60 60.92 -49.02
CA ALA A 50 99.34 59.73 -49.82
C ALA A 50 99.20 60.08 -51.31
N LEU A 51 98.50 61.17 -51.63
CA LEU A 51 98.36 61.66 -53.00
C LEU A 51 99.73 61.95 -53.65
N GLN A 52 100.68 62.54 -52.91
CA GLN A 52 102.05 62.79 -53.42
C GLN A 52 102.94 61.54 -53.53
N LYS A 53 102.48 60.33 -53.13
CA LYS A 53 103.19 59.06 -53.33
C LYS A 53 102.80 58.34 -54.62
N PHE A 54 101.59 58.59 -55.15
CA PHE A 54 101.02 57.87 -56.29
C PHE A 54 100.70 58.74 -57.52
N LEU A 55 100.92 60.05 -57.43
CA LEU A 55 100.79 61.04 -58.51
C LEU A 55 102.06 61.90 -58.59
N SER A 56 102.33 62.51 -59.74
CA SER A 56 103.36 63.57 -59.78
C SER A 56 102.92 64.76 -58.94
N LYS A 57 103.88 65.54 -58.41
CA LYS A 57 103.56 66.73 -57.59
C LYS A 57 102.63 67.70 -58.32
N THR A 58 102.83 67.90 -59.61
CA THR A 58 101.98 68.70 -60.48
C THR A 58 100.53 68.19 -60.59
N GLU A 59 100.30 66.88 -60.59
CA GLU A 59 98.95 66.30 -60.64
C GLU A 59 98.29 66.31 -59.26
N ALA A 60 99.04 66.01 -58.19
CA ALA A 60 98.56 66.08 -56.83
C ALA A 60 98.18 67.51 -56.42
N ASP A 61 99.00 68.51 -56.80
CA ASP A 61 98.71 69.93 -56.54
C ASP A 61 97.56 70.44 -57.44
N PHE A 62 97.38 69.91 -58.67
CA PHE A 62 96.21 70.21 -59.51
C PHE A 62 94.90 69.65 -58.94
N ILE A 63 94.89 68.38 -58.51
CA ILE A 63 93.73 67.77 -57.83
C ILE A 63 93.41 68.54 -56.55
N LYS A 64 94.43 68.92 -55.77
CA LYS A 64 94.27 69.75 -54.57
C LYS A 64 93.67 71.12 -54.89
N LEU A 65 94.10 71.78 -55.95
CA LEU A 65 93.55 73.05 -56.41
C LEU A 65 92.07 72.91 -56.78
N VAL A 66 91.72 71.94 -57.63
CA VAL A 66 90.33 71.67 -58.08
C VAL A 66 89.42 71.30 -56.90
N CYS A 67 89.88 70.48 -55.96
CA CYS A 67 89.12 70.15 -54.76
C CYS A 67 88.98 71.33 -53.78
N GLN A 68 89.90 72.29 -53.78
CA GLN A 68 89.78 73.54 -53.01
C GLN A 68 88.87 74.56 -53.71
N GLU A 69 88.89 74.65 -55.04
CA GLU A 69 88.01 75.55 -55.81
C GLU A 69 86.54 75.11 -55.74
N HIS A 70 86.28 73.82 -55.57
CA HIS A 70 84.94 73.27 -55.36
C HIS A 70 84.59 72.95 -53.89
N GLN A 71 85.45 73.27 -52.92
CA GLN A 71 85.01 73.54 -51.54
C GLN A 71 84.58 75.03 -51.48
N PRO A 72 83.26 75.33 -51.47
CA PRO A 72 82.33 74.69 -50.55
C PRO A 72 80.97 74.29 -51.14
N PHE A 73 80.64 73.00 -51.10
CA PHE A 73 79.24 72.56 -51.00
C PHE A 73 78.85 72.45 -49.52
N SER A 74 78.61 73.59 -48.87
CA SER A 74 78.43 73.67 -47.40
C SER A 74 77.34 72.73 -46.87
N ARG A 75 77.67 71.99 -45.80
CA ARG A 75 76.79 71.05 -45.09
C ARG A 75 75.42 71.64 -44.73
N GLU A 76 75.41 72.95 -44.47
CA GLU A 76 74.23 73.78 -44.15
C GLU A 76 73.15 73.83 -45.26
N MET A 77 73.52 73.67 -46.53
CA MET A 77 72.56 73.71 -47.65
C MET A 77 71.74 72.42 -47.78
N ILE A 78 72.32 71.26 -47.40
CA ILE A 78 71.63 69.97 -47.51
C ILE A 78 70.74 69.73 -46.30
N GLN A 79 71.20 70.09 -45.09
CA GLN A 79 70.44 69.92 -43.85
C GLN A 79 69.15 70.77 -43.77
N ASN A 80 68.97 71.75 -44.67
CA ASN A 80 67.81 72.64 -44.72
C ASN A 80 66.81 72.34 -45.86
N ARG A 81 66.92 71.18 -46.53
CA ARG A 81 65.86 70.65 -47.39
C ARG A 81 65.43 69.29 -46.90
N SER A 82 64.15 69.13 -46.57
CA SER A 82 63.62 67.81 -46.22
C SER A 82 63.76 66.86 -47.41
N ASP A 83 64.09 65.58 -47.15
CA ASP A 83 64.20 64.56 -48.21
C ASP A 83 62.91 64.47 -49.04
N LEU A 84 61.77 64.73 -48.38
CA LEU A 84 60.44 64.81 -48.99
C LEU A 84 60.38 65.83 -50.13
N ASP A 85 61.05 66.97 -50.01
CA ASP A 85 60.96 68.07 -51.00
C ASP A 85 61.79 67.76 -52.26
N LEU A 86 62.91 67.05 -52.09
CA LEU A 86 63.74 66.53 -53.19
C LEU A 86 63.07 65.33 -53.88
N ILE A 87 62.41 64.47 -53.10
CA ILE A 87 61.61 63.34 -53.59
C ILE A 87 60.36 63.83 -54.33
N CYS A 88 59.63 64.82 -53.81
CA CYS A 88 58.47 65.40 -54.51
C CYS A 88 58.89 66.06 -55.83
N ASN A 89 59.93 66.90 -55.83
CA ASN A 89 60.42 67.55 -57.05
C ASN A 89 60.95 66.57 -58.13
N THR A 90 61.27 65.33 -57.77
CA THR A 90 61.67 64.27 -58.71
C THR A 90 60.50 63.36 -59.10
N LEU A 91 59.63 62.97 -58.16
CA LEU A 91 58.41 62.21 -58.43
C LEU A 91 57.42 62.99 -59.30
N GLU A 92 57.25 64.30 -59.11
CA GLU A 92 56.45 65.15 -60.01
C GLU A 92 56.99 65.20 -61.45
N ARG A 93 58.29 64.94 -61.65
CA ARG A 93 58.91 64.85 -62.98
C ARG A 93 58.85 63.46 -63.60
N ILE A 94 58.68 62.41 -62.78
CA ILE A 94 58.70 61.00 -63.18
C ILE A 94 57.27 60.43 -63.31
N ASN A 95 56.31 60.92 -62.55
CA ASN A 95 54.93 60.40 -62.49
C ASN A 95 54.06 60.85 -63.67
N MET A 96 54.44 60.43 -64.88
CA MET A 96 53.67 60.60 -66.11
C MET A 96 52.81 59.37 -66.39
N ASN A 97 51.96 58.97 -65.44
CA ASN A 97 51.05 57.82 -65.59
C ASN A 97 49.64 58.04 -65.00
N GLU A 98 49.12 59.27 -65.08
CA GLU A 98 47.66 59.44 -65.18
C GLU A 98 47.18 59.05 -66.59
N PRO A 99 46.18 58.17 -66.76
CA PRO A 99 45.54 57.91 -68.05
C PRO A 99 44.60 59.08 -68.42
N ARG A 100 45.17 60.25 -68.74
CA ARG A 100 44.41 61.44 -69.14
C ARG A 100 43.71 61.21 -70.48
N LYS A 101 42.37 61.22 -70.42
CA LYS A 101 41.51 61.11 -71.60
C LYS A 101 41.57 62.39 -72.46
N GLY A 102 42.38 62.35 -73.52
CA GLY A 102 42.23 63.19 -74.71
C GLY A 102 43.09 64.47 -74.79
N ALA A 103 42.98 65.12 -75.95
CA ALA A 103 43.56 66.42 -76.35
C ALA A 103 45.10 66.49 -76.61
N HIS A 104 45.43 66.25 -77.89
CA HIS A 104 46.38 66.99 -78.74
C HIS A 104 47.78 67.44 -78.27
N SER A 105 48.77 67.03 -79.08
CA SER A 105 49.97 67.80 -79.50
C SER A 105 50.95 68.30 -78.43
N SER A 106 52.15 67.69 -78.41
CA SER A 106 53.27 68.23 -79.20
C SER A 106 54.51 67.32 -79.15
N LYS A 107 55.28 67.27 -80.24
CA LYS A 107 56.63 66.68 -80.24
C LYS A 107 57.57 67.55 -79.40
N ARG A 108 57.71 67.26 -78.11
CA ARG A 108 58.78 67.84 -77.27
C ARG A 108 59.97 66.90 -77.22
N THR A 109 60.82 67.00 -78.25
CA THR A 109 62.22 66.59 -78.15
C THR A 109 62.88 67.48 -77.10
N ARG A 110 62.83 67.08 -75.83
CA ARG A 110 63.64 67.70 -74.78
C ARG A 110 65.09 67.27 -75.01
N MET A 111 65.78 68.06 -75.84
CA MET A 111 67.25 68.09 -75.90
C MET A 111 67.77 68.16 -74.46
N PHE A 112 68.76 67.34 -74.13
CA PHE A 112 69.28 67.22 -72.77
C PHE A 112 70.23 68.39 -72.46
N SER A 113 69.65 69.60 -72.32
CA SER A 113 70.35 70.88 -72.16
C SER A 113 70.92 71.06 -70.75
N GLY A 114 71.80 70.14 -70.35
CA GLY A 114 72.54 70.13 -69.09
C GLY A 114 74.00 69.74 -69.27
N LEU A 115 74.53 69.85 -70.49
CA LEU A 115 75.86 69.37 -70.90
C LEU A 115 76.93 70.47 -70.90
N GLU A 116 76.54 71.73 -70.68
CA GLU A 116 77.40 72.91 -70.92
C GLU A 116 78.28 73.32 -69.71
N HIS A 117 78.10 72.69 -68.54
CA HIS A 117 78.84 73.00 -67.31
C HIS A 117 79.30 71.72 -66.58
N PHE A 118 79.78 70.72 -67.32
CA PHE A 118 80.78 69.82 -66.74
C PHE A 118 82.08 70.59 -66.66
N ASP A 119 82.51 70.95 -65.45
CA ASP A 119 83.78 71.65 -65.28
C ASP A 119 84.92 70.76 -65.79
N THR A 120 85.59 71.20 -66.86
CA THR A 120 86.59 70.40 -67.56
C THR A 120 87.75 70.01 -66.64
N HIS A 121 88.01 70.82 -65.60
CA HIS A 121 89.05 70.56 -64.62
C HIS A 121 88.65 69.42 -63.66
N VAL A 122 87.39 69.37 -63.22
CA VAL A 122 86.83 68.24 -62.45
C VAL A 122 86.80 66.98 -63.29
N ALA A 123 86.33 67.07 -64.54
CA ALA A 123 86.30 65.93 -65.45
C ALA A 123 87.72 65.34 -65.64
N CYS A 124 88.73 66.18 -65.90
CA CYS A 124 90.12 65.75 -66.03
C CYS A 124 90.72 65.24 -64.71
N ALA A 125 90.44 65.88 -63.56
CA ALA A 125 90.92 65.43 -62.24
C ALA A 125 90.39 64.03 -61.90
N LEU A 126 89.11 63.77 -62.15
CA LEU A 126 88.52 62.44 -61.99
C LEU A 126 89.11 61.45 -63.00
N ASP A 127 89.29 61.83 -64.26
CA ASP A 127 89.90 60.97 -65.29
C ASP A 127 91.36 60.61 -64.96
N ILE A 128 92.12 61.46 -64.27
CA ILE A 128 93.48 61.16 -63.76
C ILE A 128 93.41 60.13 -62.63
N ILE A 129 92.50 60.33 -61.67
CA ILE A 129 92.35 59.44 -60.50
C ILE A 129 91.85 58.06 -60.92
N PHE A 130 90.84 57.98 -61.79
CA PHE A 130 90.30 56.70 -62.31
C PHE A 130 91.26 55.96 -63.27
N LYS A 131 92.33 56.60 -63.76
CA LYS A 131 93.38 55.94 -64.58
C LYS A 131 94.57 55.46 -63.77
N SER A 132 94.72 55.90 -62.53
CA SER A 132 95.78 55.42 -61.63
C SER A 132 95.32 54.17 -60.88
N GLU A 133 95.59 53.00 -61.46
CA GLU A 133 95.17 51.70 -60.92
C GLU A 133 95.65 51.48 -59.46
N ALA A 134 96.84 51.99 -59.11
CA ALA A 134 97.37 51.97 -57.75
C ALA A 134 96.58 52.85 -56.76
N LEU A 135 96.03 53.99 -57.21
CA LEU A 135 95.14 54.80 -56.37
C LEU A 135 93.77 54.16 -56.23
N VAL A 136 93.21 53.55 -57.28
CA VAL A 136 91.93 52.85 -57.20
C VAL A 136 92.01 51.71 -56.18
N GLN A 137 93.03 50.86 -56.25
CA GLN A 137 93.25 49.79 -55.27
C GLN A 137 93.48 50.31 -53.83
N TYR A 138 94.15 51.46 -53.67
CA TYR A 138 94.29 52.10 -52.36
C TYR A 138 92.94 52.64 -51.83
N MET A 139 92.14 53.27 -52.69
CA MET A 139 90.81 53.79 -52.33
C MET A 139 89.81 52.68 -52.02
N GLU A 140 89.89 51.52 -52.67
CA GLU A 140 89.12 50.31 -52.30
C GLU A 140 89.59 49.66 -50.99
N SER A 141 90.81 49.95 -50.52
CA SER A 141 91.34 49.45 -49.25
C SER A 141 91.02 50.35 -48.03
N LEU A 142 90.42 51.52 -48.24
CA LEU A 142 90.03 52.44 -47.18
C LEU A 142 88.66 52.08 -46.61
N GLU A 143 88.62 51.61 -45.36
CA GLU A 143 87.40 51.26 -44.64
C GLU A 143 86.39 52.43 -44.59
N ASP A 144 85.09 52.11 -44.71
CA ASP A 144 83.98 53.05 -44.88
C ASP A 144 83.84 54.09 -43.74
N LYS A 145 84.54 55.22 -43.90
CA LYS A 145 84.25 56.51 -43.22
C LYS A 145 83.61 57.52 -44.19
N ASN A 146 82.75 57.01 -45.06
CA ASN A 146 82.05 57.80 -46.08
C ASN A 146 80.87 58.59 -45.45
N ASP A 147 80.69 59.86 -45.86
CA ASP A 147 79.68 60.74 -45.26
C ASP A 147 78.25 60.22 -45.55
N SER A 148 77.34 60.37 -44.59
CA SER A 148 76.06 59.61 -44.52
C SER A 148 75.09 59.85 -45.68
N LEU A 149 75.34 60.88 -46.50
CA LEU A 149 74.56 61.23 -47.69
C LEU A 149 75.02 60.45 -48.95
N MET A 150 76.30 60.09 -49.03
CA MET A 150 76.83 59.32 -50.16
C MET A 150 76.42 57.84 -50.06
N THR A 151 76.47 57.27 -48.85
CA THR A 151 76.04 55.87 -48.61
C THR A 151 74.56 55.66 -48.91
N THR A 152 73.69 56.58 -48.46
CA THR A 152 72.24 56.54 -48.74
C THR A 152 71.91 56.78 -50.22
N PHE A 153 72.68 57.60 -50.93
CA PHE A 153 72.57 57.74 -52.39
C PHE A 153 72.98 56.46 -53.14
N ILE A 154 74.10 55.83 -52.75
CA ILE A 154 74.60 54.56 -53.33
C ILE A 154 73.61 53.41 -53.07
N GLU A 155 73.02 53.34 -51.87
CA GLU A 155 71.91 52.43 -51.57
C GLU A 155 70.71 52.66 -52.48
N SER A 156 70.33 53.92 -52.69
CA SER A 156 69.16 54.29 -53.51
C SER A 156 69.38 53.94 -54.98
N MET A 157 70.59 54.15 -55.52
CA MET A 157 71.00 53.67 -56.84
C MET A 157 71.00 52.14 -56.93
N THR A 158 71.40 51.44 -55.86
CA THR A 158 71.36 49.96 -55.81
C THR A 158 69.93 49.42 -55.76
N LYS A 159 69.01 50.10 -55.06
CA LYS A 159 67.56 49.80 -55.06
C LYS A 159 66.95 50.09 -56.43
N LEU A 160 67.32 51.19 -57.08
CA LEU A 160 66.91 51.52 -58.45
C LEU A 160 67.38 50.45 -59.45
N LYS A 161 68.62 49.96 -59.35
CA LYS A 161 69.11 48.86 -60.20
C LYS A 161 68.19 47.64 -60.11
N LYS A 162 67.82 47.20 -58.90
CA LYS A 162 66.91 46.04 -58.72
C LYS A 162 65.55 46.26 -59.39
N ILE A 163 64.94 47.43 -59.21
CA ILE A 163 63.64 47.76 -59.82
C ILE A 163 63.75 47.79 -61.36
N VAL A 164 64.85 48.34 -61.91
CA VAL A 164 65.13 48.34 -63.35
C VAL A 164 65.35 46.92 -63.86
N GLU A 165 66.11 46.10 -63.14
CA GLU A 165 66.38 44.70 -63.49
C GLU A 165 65.12 43.83 -63.46
N GLU A 166 64.25 43.99 -62.46
CA GLU A 166 62.94 43.33 -62.38
C GLU A 166 62.04 43.77 -63.54
N ARG A 167 61.98 45.07 -63.85
CA ARG A 167 61.15 45.60 -64.96
C ARG A 167 61.70 45.25 -66.34
N LEU A 168 63.02 45.10 -66.50
CA LEU A 168 63.67 44.56 -67.71
C LEU A 168 63.71 43.02 -67.74
N SER A 169 63.16 42.34 -66.72
CA SER A 169 62.94 40.88 -66.73
C SER A 169 61.55 40.47 -67.20
N VAL A 170 60.65 41.42 -67.44
CA VAL A 170 59.24 41.16 -67.73
C VAL A 170 58.91 41.47 -69.18
N SER A 171 58.46 40.46 -69.93
CA SER A 171 57.86 40.68 -71.25
C SER A 171 56.47 41.32 -71.10
N ALA A 172 56.14 42.26 -72.00
CA ALA A 172 54.79 42.83 -72.07
C ALA A 172 53.70 41.75 -72.26
N SER A 173 54.03 40.62 -72.87
CA SER A 173 53.12 39.47 -73.03
C SER A 173 52.84 38.71 -71.72
N GLU A 174 53.75 38.78 -70.75
CA GLU A 174 53.62 38.14 -69.42
C GLU A 174 52.87 39.03 -68.45
N GLU A 175 53.06 40.35 -68.54
CA GLU A 175 52.30 41.34 -67.78
C GLU A 175 50.80 41.23 -68.10
N ILE A 176 50.44 41.13 -69.39
CA ILE A 176 49.05 40.94 -69.85
C ILE A 176 48.46 39.59 -69.39
N LYS A 177 49.26 38.52 -69.31
CA LYS A 177 48.82 37.24 -68.75
C LYS A 177 48.51 37.37 -67.27
N ARG A 178 49.47 37.86 -66.47
CA ARG A 178 49.28 38.10 -65.03
C ARG A 178 48.11 39.04 -64.73
N GLU A 179 47.87 40.07 -65.55
CA GLU A 179 46.71 40.96 -65.39
C GLU A 179 45.38 40.23 -65.66
N ASN A 180 45.33 39.32 -66.64
CA ASN A 180 44.13 38.51 -66.91
C ASN A 180 43.91 37.42 -65.86
N ASP A 181 44.96 36.79 -65.36
CA ASP A 181 44.89 35.81 -64.27
C ASP A 181 44.44 36.47 -62.96
N LEU A 182 44.91 37.70 -62.68
CA LEU A 182 44.39 38.52 -61.58
C LEU A 182 42.90 38.89 -61.77
N LYS A 183 42.46 39.20 -62.99
CA LYS A 183 41.04 39.50 -63.28
C LYS A 183 40.13 38.28 -63.15
N THR A 184 40.58 37.08 -63.51
CA THR A 184 39.81 35.84 -63.32
C THR A 184 39.82 35.40 -61.87
N ALA A 185 40.96 35.47 -61.17
CA ALA A 185 41.03 35.25 -59.73
C ALA A 185 40.15 36.22 -58.93
N TYR A 186 40.14 37.51 -59.27
CA TYR A 186 39.27 38.51 -58.64
C TYR A 186 37.79 38.18 -58.83
N ARG A 187 37.37 37.87 -60.07
CA ARG A 187 35.99 37.45 -60.35
C ARG A 187 35.60 36.17 -59.60
N SER A 188 36.50 35.19 -59.54
CA SER A 188 36.29 33.96 -58.77
C SER A 188 36.16 34.26 -57.27
N SER A 189 37.00 35.15 -56.73
CA SER A 189 36.95 35.57 -55.33
C SER A 189 35.65 36.30 -54.99
N MET A 190 35.13 37.12 -55.92
CA MET A 190 33.85 37.81 -55.76
C MET A 190 32.69 36.81 -55.74
N MET A 191 32.59 35.92 -56.74
CA MET A 191 31.57 34.85 -56.79
C MET A 191 31.64 33.91 -55.57
N LEU A 192 32.84 33.64 -55.05
CA LEU A 192 33.02 32.86 -53.82
C LEU A 192 32.57 33.63 -52.57
N SER A 193 32.81 34.95 -52.51
CA SER A 193 32.31 35.80 -51.42
C SER A 193 30.78 35.87 -51.41
N ASP A 194 30.17 36.03 -52.59
CA ASP A 194 28.71 36.05 -52.75
C ASP A 194 28.11 34.70 -52.29
N LEU A 195 28.68 33.58 -52.72
CA LEU A 195 28.26 32.23 -52.32
C LEU A 195 28.48 31.96 -50.81
N ILE A 196 29.56 32.47 -50.22
CA ILE A 196 29.77 32.40 -48.76
C ILE A 196 28.66 33.16 -48.03
N GLN A 197 28.30 34.36 -48.48
CA GLN A 197 27.22 35.14 -47.86
C GLN A 197 25.86 34.42 -47.99
N GLU A 198 25.53 33.83 -49.16
CA GLU A 198 24.32 33.03 -49.34
C GLU A 198 24.28 31.82 -48.38
N LEU A 199 25.41 31.13 -48.21
CA LEU A 199 25.53 29.99 -47.30
C LEU A 199 25.44 30.40 -45.82
N GLU A 200 26.06 31.52 -45.42
CA GLU A 200 25.95 32.09 -44.07
C GLU A 200 24.51 32.49 -43.76
N GLU A 201 23.81 33.15 -44.69
CA GLU A 201 22.40 33.47 -44.56
C GLU A 201 21.51 32.22 -44.41
N LEU A 202 21.77 31.16 -45.19
CA LEU A 202 21.03 29.90 -45.09
C LEU A 202 21.29 29.19 -43.75
N LEU A 203 22.54 29.18 -43.28
CA LEU A 203 22.94 28.58 -42.01
C LEU A 203 22.29 29.35 -40.83
N GLU A 204 22.24 30.67 -40.89
CA GLU A 204 21.57 31.50 -39.87
C GLU A 204 20.04 31.34 -39.92
N LYS A 205 19.41 31.26 -41.10
CA LYS A 205 17.98 30.91 -41.24
C LYS A 205 17.67 29.56 -40.58
N GLN A 206 18.50 28.54 -40.80
CA GLN A 206 18.38 27.22 -40.16
C GLN A 206 18.59 27.28 -38.64
N ARG A 207 19.59 28.03 -38.14
CA ARG A 207 19.82 28.23 -36.70
C ARG A 207 18.59 28.83 -36.01
N GLN A 208 17.97 29.85 -36.62
CA GLN A 208 16.78 30.48 -36.05
C GLN A 208 15.56 29.56 -36.07
N GLU A 209 15.40 28.74 -37.11
CA GLU A 209 14.31 27.75 -37.15
C GLU A 209 14.50 26.63 -36.12
N LEU A 210 15.72 26.10 -35.98
CA LEU A 210 16.08 25.14 -34.92
C LEU A 210 15.99 25.74 -33.51
N GLY A 211 16.25 27.05 -33.36
CA GLY A 211 15.98 27.80 -32.14
C GLY A 211 14.50 27.79 -31.79
N ARG A 212 13.64 28.27 -32.69
CA ARG A 212 12.18 28.28 -32.51
C ARG A 212 11.62 26.87 -32.23
N GLU A 213 12.18 25.83 -32.87
CA GLU A 213 11.86 24.42 -32.60
C GLU A 213 12.25 23.99 -31.17
N ARG A 214 13.43 24.40 -30.67
CA ARG A 214 13.85 24.16 -29.30
C ARG A 214 12.93 24.87 -28.32
N ASP A 215 12.70 26.17 -28.51
CA ASP A 215 11.92 27.00 -27.60
C ASP A 215 10.49 26.44 -27.42
N ARG A 216 9.85 26.03 -28.51
CA ARG A 216 8.54 25.33 -28.48
C ARG A 216 8.58 24.03 -27.68
N LYS A 217 9.62 23.21 -27.87
CA LYS A 217 9.77 21.92 -27.16
C LYS A 217 10.08 22.13 -25.68
N GLU A 218 10.83 23.18 -25.34
CA GLU A 218 11.16 23.56 -23.97
C GLU A 218 9.94 24.10 -23.22
N GLU A 219 9.06 24.87 -23.89
CA GLU A 219 7.76 25.28 -23.34
C GLU A 219 6.84 24.07 -23.07
N ILE A 220 6.74 23.15 -24.04
CA ILE A 220 5.96 21.90 -23.88
C ILE A 220 6.52 21.04 -22.73
N LEU A 221 7.84 20.96 -22.57
CA LEU A 221 8.47 20.27 -21.44
C LEU A 221 8.16 20.94 -20.10
N ARG A 222 8.11 22.27 -20.04
CA ARG A 222 7.72 23.03 -18.84
C ARG A 222 6.26 22.80 -18.47
N GLU A 223 5.34 22.92 -19.43
CA GLU A 223 3.93 22.59 -19.26
C GLU A 223 3.73 21.14 -18.76
N LEU A 224 4.49 20.18 -19.30
CA LEU A 224 4.39 18.77 -18.89
C LEU A 224 4.95 18.55 -17.48
N ALA A 225 6.04 19.23 -17.09
CA ALA A 225 6.57 19.17 -15.74
C ALA A 225 5.57 19.73 -14.71
N GLU A 226 4.93 20.86 -14.99
CA GLU A 226 3.88 21.44 -14.15
C GLU A 226 2.65 20.53 -14.05
N LYS A 227 2.24 19.90 -15.15
CA LYS A 227 1.14 18.91 -15.15
C LYS A 227 1.49 17.67 -14.34
N ILE A 228 2.74 17.19 -14.39
CA ILE A 228 3.21 16.05 -13.58
C ILE A 228 3.20 16.41 -12.09
N GLU A 229 3.76 17.56 -11.68
CA GLU A 229 3.84 17.91 -10.26
C GLU A 229 2.45 18.23 -9.69
N THR A 230 1.58 18.92 -10.43
CA THR A 230 0.19 19.16 -9.99
C THR A 230 -0.68 17.89 -9.95
N LEU A 231 -0.40 16.88 -10.78
CA LEU A 231 -1.01 15.55 -10.66
C LEU A 231 -0.48 14.78 -9.45
N LYS A 232 0.83 14.85 -9.19
CA LYS A 232 1.51 14.25 -8.03
C LYS A 232 1.01 14.84 -6.71
N GLU A 233 0.87 16.16 -6.63
CA GLU A 233 0.24 16.84 -5.48
C GLU A 233 -1.20 16.39 -5.23
N LYS A 234 -2.03 16.30 -6.29
CA LYS A 234 -3.43 15.85 -6.18
C LYS A 234 -3.50 14.40 -5.69
N SER A 235 -2.77 13.50 -6.37
CA SER A 235 -2.66 12.10 -6.00
C SER A 235 -2.22 11.91 -4.54
N GLN A 236 -1.21 12.66 -4.06
CA GLN A 236 -0.78 12.58 -2.67
C GLN A 236 -1.85 13.09 -1.69
N LYS A 237 -2.57 14.16 -2.02
CA LYS A 237 -3.67 14.69 -1.20
C LYS A 237 -4.86 13.71 -1.15
N ASP A 238 -5.20 13.10 -2.28
CA ASP A 238 -6.27 12.11 -2.40
C ASP A 238 -5.92 10.80 -1.68
N ILE A 239 -4.67 10.33 -1.78
CA ILE A 239 -4.16 9.16 -1.02
C ILE A 239 -4.18 9.45 0.48
N ASN A 240 -3.63 10.59 0.93
CA ASN A 240 -3.59 10.95 2.35
C ASN A 240 -5.01 11.06 2.93
N ARG A 241 -5.94 11.62 2.16
CA ARG A 241 -7.36 11.68 2.52
C ARG A 241 -7.98 10.29 2.61
N LEU A 242 -7.76 9.42 1.61
CA LEU A 242 -8.32 8.07 1.60
C LEU A 242 -7.80 7.24 2.78
N VAL A 243 -6.51 7.35 3.12
CA VAL A 243 -5.94 6.74 4.32
C VAL A 243 -6.63 7.26 5.58
N TYR A 244 -6.72 8.59 5.76
CA TYR A 244 -7.38 9.17 6.95
C TYR A 244 -8.87 8.80 7.07
N ASP A 245 -9.63 8.87 5.96
CA ASP A 245 -11.04 8.54 5.92
C ASP A 245 -11.26 7.03 6.21
N THR A 246 -10.38 6.14 5.69
CA THR A 246 -10.47 4.69 5.97
C THR A 246 -10.01 4.30 7.38
N GLU A 247 -8.92 4.88 7.90
CA GLU A 247 -8.49 4.70 9.30
C GLU A 247 -9.58 5.16 10.27
N THR A 248 -10.23 6.29 9.99
CA THR A 248 -11.35 6.83 10.78
C THR A 248 -12.57 5.90 10.79
N VAL A 249 -12.83 5.16 9.70
CA VAL A 249 -13.89 4.14 9.64
C VAL A 249 -13.46 2.87 10.37
N MET A 250 -12.28 2.33 10.06
CA MET A 250 -11.74 1.11 10.69
C MET A 250 -11.67 1.25 12.22
N MET A 251 -11.27 2.41 12.75
CA MET A 251 -11.22 2.62 14.20
C MET A 251 -12.61 2.64 14.85
N LYS A 252 -13.64 3.15 14.16
CA LYS A 252 -15.03 3.13 14.65
C LYS A 252 -15.60 1.72 14.64
N ASP A 253 -15.40 0.99 13.55
CA ASP A 253 -15.87 -0.39 13.42
C ASP A 253 -15.14 -1.33 14.40
N TYR A 254 -13.83 -1.11 14.62
CA TYR A 254 -13.06 -1.79 15.66
C TYR A 254 -13.61 -1.51 17.06
N ASN A 255 -13.78 -0.23 17.45
CA ASN A 255 -14.31 0.12 18.77
C ASN A 255 -15.70 -0.50 18.99
N LYS A 256 -16.59 -0.40 18.00
CA LYS A 256 -17.93 -1.00 18.04
C LYS A 256 -17.88 -2.54 18.14
N SER A 257 -16.91 -3.18 17.49
CA SER A 257 -16.70 -4.63 17.61
C SER A 257 -16.17 -5.03 18.99
N VAL A 258 -15.37 -4.18 19.65
CA VAL A 258 -14.89 -4.39 21.02
C VAL A 258 -16.04 -4.19 22.03
N GLU A 259 -16.84 -3.14 21.86
CA GLU A 259 -18.06 -2.88 22.65
C GLU A 259 -19.01 -4.09 22.59
N LEU A 260 -19.37 -4.54 21.38
CA LEU A 260 -20.22 -5.71 21.18
C LEU A 260 -19.60 -7.01 21.72
N GLN A 261 -18.28 -7.17 21.67
CA GLN A 261 -17.60 -8.33 22.27
C GLN A 261 -17.67 -8.32 23.80
N VAL A 262 -17.64 -7.14 24.44
CA VAL A 262 -17.84 -6.99 25.88
C VAL A 262 -19.29 -7.31 26.23
N GLU A 263 -20.27 -6.71 25.54
CA GLU A 263 -21.71 -6.97 25.74
C GLU A 263 -22.03 -8.48 25.65
N LEU A 264 -21.61 -9.14 24.56
CA LEU A 264 -21.81 -10.58 24.38
C LEU A 264 -21.05 -11.43 25.40
N SER A 265 -19.92 -10.96 25.92
CA SER A 265 -19.18 -11.63 27.01
C SER A 265 -19.87 -11.48 28.36
N GLU A 266 -20.61 -10.40 28.59
CA GLU A 266 -21.40 -10.18 29.81
C GLU A 266 -22.71 -10.97 29.74
N ASP A 267 -23.44 -10.93 28.63
CA ASP A 267 -24.62 -11.77 28.42
C ASP A 267 -24.32 -13.27 28.54
N ALA A 268 -23.18 -13.74 28.02
CA ALA A 268 -22.74 -15.14 28.18
C ALA A 268 -22.46 -15.52 29.65
N LYS A 269 -21.95 -14.60 30.48
CA LYS A 269 -21.78 -14.81 31.93
C LYS A 269 -23.14 -14.80 32.63
N ASN A 270 -23.94 -13.76 32.40
CA ASN A 270 -25.27 -13.57 32.99
C ASN A 270 -26.18 -14.78 32.75
N THR A 271 -26.21 -15.30 31.51
CA THR A 271 -27.00 -16.49 31.16
C THR A 271 -26.44 -17.79 31.77
N THR A 272 -25.11 -17.91 31.89
CA THR A 272 -24.48 -19.05 32.58
C THR A 272 -24.78 -19.03 34.08
N GLU A 273 -24.74 -17.86 34.73
CA GLU A 273 -25.08 -17.70 36.15
C GLU A 273 -26.56 -17.97 36.42
N GLN A 274 -27.46 -17.47 35.57
CA GLN A 274 -28.90 -17.79 35.63
C GLN A 274 -29.16 -19.30 35.45
N TYR A 275 -28.49 -19.95 34.50
CA TYR A 275 -28.59 -21.39 34.27
C TYR A 275 -28.12 -22.19 35.49
N ASN A 276 -26.96 -21.85 36.06
CA ASN A 276 -26.41 -22.53 37.23
C ASN A 276 -27.32 -22.36 38.46
N SER A 277 -27.85 -21.15 38.70
CA SER A 277 -28.80 -20.88 39.78
C SER A 277 -30.08 -21.72 39.64
N LEU A 278 -30.67 -21.77 38.45
CA LEU A 278 -31.87 -22.57 38.17
C LEU A 278 -31.59 -24.08 38.30
N LEU A 279 -30.40 -24.53 37.88
CA LEU A 279 -29.95 -25.91 38.04
C LEU A 279 -29.79 -26.30 39.51
N GLU A 280 -29.22 -25.42 40.35
CA GLU A 280 -29.12 -25.63 41.79
C GLU A 280 -30.50 -25.68 42.47
N GLU A 281 -31.42 -24.77 42.10
CA GLU A 281 -32.80 -24.81 42.60
C GLU A 281 -33.49 -26.11 42.21
N HIS A 282 -33.44 -26.50 40.93
CA HIS A 282 -34.05 -27.74 40.43
C HIS A 282 -33.47 -28.97 41.14
N LEU A 283 -32.14 -29.04 41.33
CA LEU A 283 -31.49 -30.12 42.07
C LEU A 283 -31.85 -30.12 43.56
N HIS A 284 -32.14 -28.96 44.17
CA HIS A 284 -32.64 -28.88 45.54
C HIS A 284 -34.09 -29.36 45.64
N GLN A 285 -34.98 -28.89 44.77
CA GLN A 285 -36.37 -29.32 44.69
C GLN A 285 -36.47 -30.83 44.45
N GLU A 286 -35.65 -31.38 43.55
CA GLU A 286 -35.60 -32.82 43.21
C GLU A 286 -35.21 -33.67 44.43
N LYS A 287 -34.16 -33.28 45.18
CA LYS A 287 -33.76 -33.92 46.44
C LYS A 287 -34.88 -33.87 47.50
N LEU A 288 -35.57 -32.73 47.63
CA LEU A 288 -36.71 -32.61 48.54
C LEU A 288 -37.88 -33.52 48.12
N LEU A 289 -38.15 -33.66 46.83
CA LEU A 289 -39.19 -34.55 46.30
C LEU A 289 -38.82 -36.02 46.50
N ARG A 290 -37.56 -36.42 46.28
CA ARG A 290 -37.06 -37.78 46.63
C ARG A 290 -37.25 -38.07 48.11
N ALA A 291 -36.87 -37.15 49.00
CA ALA A 291 -37.00 -37.32 50.45
C ALA A 291 -38.48 -37.43 50.88
N LYS A 292 -39.38 -36.63 50.29
CA LYS A 292 -40.83 -36.74 50.50
C LYS A 292 -41.36 -38.09 50.01
N ARG A 293 -40.96 -38.53 48.82
CA ARG A 293 -41.38 -39.82 48.24
C ARG A 293 -40.95 -40.99 49.12
N LEU A 294 -39.68 -41.05 49.51
CA LEU A 294 -39.13 -42.07 50.41
C LEU A 294 -39.84 -42.10 51.76
N LYS A 295 -40.21 -40.94 52.32
CA LYS A 295 -40.99 -40.87 53.56
C LYS A 295 -42.40 -41.46 53.40
N VAL A 296 -43.07 -41.22 52.28
CA VAL A 296 -44.40 -41.80 51.99
C VAL A 296 -44.28 -43.31 51.68
N GLU A 297 -43.27 -43.73 50.91
CA GLU A 297 -42.98 -45.14 50.60
C GLU A 297 -42.72 -45.94 51.89
N THR A 298 -41.91 -45.42 52.81
CA THR A 298 -41.64 -46.07 54.11
C THR A 298 -42.84 -46.05 55.07
N GLN A 299 -43.67 -45.01 55.05
CA GLN A 299 -44.94 -44.98 55.79
C GLN A 299 -45.94 -46.01 55.25
N LEU A 300 -46.08 -46.12 53.93
CA LEU A 300 -46.94 -47.10 53.29
C LEU A 300 -46.46 -48.53 53.56
N ALA A 301 -45.17 -48.80 53.45
CA ALA A 301 -44.59 -50.10 53.80
C ALA A 301 -44.83 -50.47 55.27
N SER A 302 -44.77 -49.50 56.18
CA SER A 302 -45.11 -49.71 57.60
C SER A 302 -46.60 -49.96 57.82
N TRP A 303 -47.50 -49.39 57.01
CA TRP A 303 -48.93 -49.69 57.08
C TRP A 303 -49.28 -51.05 56.49
N VAL A 304 -48.67 -51.43 55.36
CA VAL A 304 -48.81 -52.78 54.77
C VAL A 304 -48.32 -53.84 55.75
N ALA A 305 -47.10 -53.73 56.29
CA ALA A 305 -46.58 -54.70 57.25
C ALA A 305 -47.46 -54.82 58.53
N LYS A 306 -48.09 -53.73 58.98
CA LYS A 306 -49.04 -53.76 60.11
C LYS A 306 -50.36 -54.45 59.74
N TYR A 307 -50.87 -54.20 58.53
CA TYR A 307 -52.08 -54.86 58.03
C TYR A 307 -51.84 -56.36 57.84
N ASP A 308 -50.71 -56.75 57.24
CA ASP A 308 -50.32 -58.16 57.07
C ASP A 308 -50.16 -58.87 58.43
N THR A 309 -49.66 -58.16 59.45
CA THR A 309 -49.58 -58.67 60.83
C THR A 309 -50.96 -58.83 61.47
N ASP A 310 -51.80 -57.78 61.47
CA ASP A 310 -53.15 -57.79 62.06
C ASP A 310 -54.05 -58.83 61.38
N ILE A 311 -54.02 -58.95 60.05
CA ILE A 311 -54.73 -60.01 59.32
C ILE A 311 -54.17 -61.40 59.66
N GLY A 312 -52.86 -61.56 59.82
CA GLY A 312 -52.26 -62.82 60.27
C GLY A 312 -52.71 -63.22 61.68
N GLU A 313 -52.70 -62.28 62.63
CA GLU A 313 -53.20 -62.47 64.00
C GLU A 313 -54.71 -62.78 64.01
N LYS A 314 -55.52 -62.07 63.22
CA LYS A 314 -56.97 -62.30 63.11
C LYS A 314 -57.33 -63.61 62.41
N GLN A 315 -56.51 -64.07 61.45
CA GLN A 315 -56.69 -65.40 60.85
C GLN A 315 -56.36 -66.50 61.86
N ALA A 316 -55.27 -66.37 62.62
CA ALA A 316 -54.94 -67.32 63.68
C ALA A 316 -56.03 -67.38 64.77
N GLU A 317 -56.52 -66.23 65.25
CA GLU A 317 -57.67 -66.16 66.17
C GLU A 317 -58.93 -66.82 65.59
N TYR A 318 -59.19 -66.67 64.28
CA TYR A 318 -60.33 -67.30 63.63
C TYR A 318 -60.17 -68.82 63.50
N ASP A 319 -58.98 -69.30 63.11
CA ASP A 319 -58.69 -70.73 62.95
C ASP A 319 -58.73 -71.45 64.31
N GLU A 320 -58.20 -70.83 65.38
CA GLU A 320 -58.33 -71.33 66.76
C GLU A 320 -59.80 -71.39 67.22
N LEU A 321 -60.61 -70.37 66.91
CA LEU A 321 -62.02 -70.33 67.28
C LEU A 321 -62.89 -71.30 66.47
N ASP A 322 -62.59 -71.55 65.19
CA ASP A 322 -63.28 -72.60 64.43
C ASP A 322 -62.88 -73.99 64.94
N GLU A 323 -61.60 -74.25 65.25
CA GLU A 323 -61.22 -75.54 65.85
C GLU A 323 -61.97 -75.79 67.17
N ILE A 324 -62.06 -74.79 68.06
CA ILE A 324 -62.88 -74.87 69.28
C ILE A 324 -64.34 -75.12 68.92
N PHE A 325 -64.93 -74.38 67.99
CA PHE A 325 -66.34 -74.53 67.60
C PHE A 325 -66.65 -75.91 66.99
N GLN A 326 -65.81 -76.44 66.10
CA GLN A 326 -65.99 -77.79 65.53
C GLN A 326 -65.82 -78.89 66.59
N ASN A 327 -65.01 -78.64 67.63
CA ASN A 327 -64.86 -79.54 68.77
C ASN A 327 -66.09 -79.48 69.71
N GLU A 328 -66.51 -78.30 70.18
CA GLU A 328 -67.72 -78.11 70.99
C GLU A 328 -68.97 -78.64 70.29
N LYS A 329 -69.09 -78.41 68.98
CA LYS A 329 -70.19 -78.92 68.16
C LYS A 329 -70.22 -80.45 68.13
N ARG A 330 -69.06 -81.10 68.02
CA ARG A 330 -68.95 -82.57 68.05
C ARG A 330 -69.34 -83.13 69.42
N GLU A 331 -68.88 -82.51 70.50
CA GLU A 331 -69.28 -82.87 71.87
C GLU A 331 -70.78 -82.66 72.09
N PHE A 332 -71.37 -81.61 71.51
CA PHE A 332 -72.82 -81.37 71.54
C PHE A 332 -73.60 -82.42 70.75
N GLU A 333 -73.17 -82.78 69.53
CA GLU A 333 -73.80 -83.83 68.71
C GLU A 333 -73.75 -85.19 69.44
N GLU A 334 -72.60 -85.55 70.01
CA GLU A 334 -72.41 -86.72 70.87
C GLU A 334 -73.29 -86.71 72.14
N LEU A 335 -73.48 -85.54 72.77
CA LEU A 335 -74.30 -85.41 73.98
C LEU A 335 -75.79 -85.42 73.66
N GLN A 336 -76.18 -84.92 72.49
CA GLN A 336 -77.55 -84.99 72.00
C GLN A 336 -77.95 -86.44 71.70
N GLU A 337 -77.10 -87.22 71.02
CA GLU A 337 -77.32 -88.67 70.79
C GLU A 337 -77.57 -89.41 72.12
N LYS A 338 -76.69 -89.22 73.10
CA LYS A 338 -76.80 -89.80 74.45
C LYS A 338 -78.04 -89.31 75.23
N PHE A 339 -78.57 -88.12 74.92
CA PHE A 339 -79.80 -87.60 75.52
C PHE A 339 -81.06 -88.14 74.83
N GLU A 340 -81.01 -88.38 73.51
CA GLU A 340 -82.09 -89.02 72.77
C GLU A 340 -82.25 -90.49 73.20
N ASP A 341 -81.15 -91.24 73.35
CA ASP A 341 -81.13 -92.58 73.97
C ASP A 341 -81.81 -92.59 75.36
N GLN A 342 -81.36 -91.68 76.25
CA GLN A 342 -81.92 -91.57 77.61
C GLN A 342 -83.39 -91.13 77.63
N ALA A 343 -83.83 -90.35 76.64
CA ALA A 343 -85.22 -89.98 76.49
C ALA A 343 -86.10 -91.17 76.06
N GLU A 344 -85.60 -92.06 75.20
CA GLU A 344 -86.28 -93.32 74.87
C GLU A 344 -86.38 -94.24 76.09
N GLU A 345 -85.27 -94.48 76.82
CA GLU A 345 -85.28 -95.27 78.06
C GLU A 345 -86.26 -94.69 79.11
N TYR A 346 -86.23 -93.38 79.32
CA TYR A 346 -87.15 -92.69 80.23
C TYR A 346 -88.62 -92.83 79.79
N HIS A 347 -88.90 -92.75 78.49
CA HIS A 347 -90.25 -92.96 77.95
C HIS A 347 -90.74 -94.40 78.04
N ILE A 348 -89.84 -95.39 78.09
CA ILE A 348 -90.17 -96.79 78.40
C ILE A 348 -90.46 -96.94 79.89
N LEU A 349 -89.53 -96.52 80.76
CA LEU A 349 -89.67 -96.61 82.22
C LEU A 349 -90.90 -95.87 82.77
N MET A 350 -91.23 -94.70 82.21
CA MET A 350 -92.44 -93.97 82.58
C MET A 350 -93.72 -94.70 82.14
N ARG A 351 -93.71 -95.41 81.01
CA ARG A 351 -94.85 -96.22 80.55
C ARG A 351 -95.05 -97.43 81.45
N GLU A 352 -93.99 -98.16 81.77
CA GLU A 352 -94.03 -99.26 82.75
C GLU A 352 -94.55 -98.79 84.11
N LYS A 353 -94.10 -97.61 84.57
CA LYS A 353 -94.57 -97.00 85.82
C LYS A 353 -96.05 -96.59 85.75
N GLU A 354 -96.52 -96.04 84.64
CA GLU A 354 -97.93 -95.71 84.45
C GLU A 354 -98.81 -96.97 84.40
N GLU A 355 -98.34 -98.05 83.78
CA GLU A 355 -98.99 -99.36 83.79
C GLU A 355 -99.03 -99.96 85.21
N GLU A 356 -97.95 -99.85 85.98
CA GLU A 356 -97.88 -100.34 87.36
C GLU A 356 -98.77 -99.54 88.32
N GLU A 357 -98.78 -98.20 88.22
CA GLU A 357 -99.71 -97.36 88.97
C GLU A 357 -101.16 -97.64 88.59
N GLN A 358 -101.46 -97.99 87.33
CA GLN A 358 -102.77 -98.47 86.89
C GLN A 358 -103.12 -99.82 87.52
N ARG A 359 -102.27 -100.84 87.47
CA ARG A 359 -102.51 -102.15 88.13
C ARG A 359 -102.82 -101.97 89.63
N ILE A 360 -102.00 -101.17 90.31
CA ILE A 360 -102.16 -100.86 91.73
C ILE A 360 -103.46 -100.08 92.01
N TYR A 361 -103.88 -99.18 91.11
CA TYR A 361 -105.15 -98.47 91.24
C TYR A 361 -106.35 -99.39 91.02
N GLU A 362 -106.29 -100.30 90.04
CA GLU A 362 -107.34 -101.28 89.77
C GLU A 362 -107.53 -102.28 90.92
N GLU A 363 -106.45 -102.82 91.50
CA GLU A 363 -106.54 -103.64 92.72
C GLU A 363 -107.22 -102.88 93.87
N LYS A 364 -106.79 -101.64 94.13
CA LYS A 364 -107.37 -100.78 95.18
C LYS A 364 -108.85 -100.50 94.90
N ALA A 365 -109.24 -100.28 93.65
CA ALA A 365 -110.63 -100.09 93.24
C ALA A 365 -111.46 -101.37 93.41
N TRP A 366 -110.90 -102.54 93.08
CA TRP A 366 -111.55 -103.85 93.22
C TRP A 366 -111.74 -104.24 94.69
N ILE A 367 -110.72 -104.05 95.53
CA ILE A 367 -110.79 -104.21 97.00
C ILE A 367 -111.80 -103.23 97.60
N PHE A 368 -111.87 -101.98 97.12
CA PHE A 368 -112.89 -101.02 97.53
C PHE A 368 -114.31 -101.46 97.12
N LEU A 369 -114.48 -102.04 95.92
CA LEU A 369 -115.76 -102.55 95.42
C LEU A 369 -116.23 -103.76 96.24
N GLN A 370 -115.34 -104.72 96.54
CA GLN A 370 -115.62 -105.81 97.49
C GLN A 370 -116.05 -105.27 98.86
N ASN A 371 -115.27 -104.36 99.44
CA ASN A 371 -115.57 -103.74 100.74
C ASN A 371 -116.91 -102.99 100.74
N ARG A 372 -117.26 -102.31 99.64
CA ARG A 372 -118.54 -101.61 99.48
C ARG A 372 -119.71 -102.59 99.41
N SER A 373 -119.54 -103.72 98.72
CA SER A 373 -120.51 -104.82 98.67
C SER A 373 -120.70 -105.50 100.03
N ALA A 374 -119.61 -105.83 100.74
CA ALA A 374 -119.65 -106.36 102.10
C ALA A 374 -120.35 -105.40 103.07
N ARG A 375 -120.03 -104.09 103.04
CA ARG A 375 -120.72 -103.05 103.83
C ARG A 375 -122.21 -102.94 103.48
N ARG A 376 -122.62 -103.17 102.22
CA ARG A 376 -124.02 -103.16 101.78
C ARG A 376 -124.80 -104.36 102.36
N ILE A 377 -124.21 -105.56 102.34
CA ILE A 377 -124.77 -106.78 102.97
C ILE A 377 -124.88 -106.59 104.49
N GLN A 378 -123.81 -106.17 105.16
CA GLN A 378 -123.79 -105.90 106.61
C GLN A 378 -124.85 -104.86 107.01
N ARG A 379 -125.07 -103.81 106.21
CA ARG A 379 -126.08 -102.78 106.47
C ARG A 379 -127.50 -103.33 106.35
N ALA A 380 -127.78 -104.17 105.34
CA ALA A 380 -129.07 -104.84 105.21
C ALA A 380 -129.36 -105.74 106.43
N TRP A 381 -128.37 -106.53 106.87
CA TRP A 381 -128.46 -107.37 108.07
C TRP A 381 -128.72 -106.57 109.35
N ARG A 382 -127.99 -105.47 109.56
CA ARG A 382 -128.23 -104.55 110.70
C ARG A 382 -129.63 -103.92 110.66
N ALA A 383 -130.13 -103.54 109.47
CA ALA A 383 -131.48 -102.99 109.30
C ALA A 383 -132.61 -104.03 109.48
N HIS A 384 -132.33 -105.31 109.25
CA HIS A 384 -133.21 -106.41 109.64
C HIS A 384 -133.24 -106.59 111.17
N ARG A 385 -132.06 -106.66 111.81
CA ARG A 385 -131.94 -106.78 113.28
C ARG A 385 -132.63 -105.63 114.04
N ALA A 386 -132.47 -104.39 113.56
CA ALA A 386 -133.08 -103.20 114.17
C ALA A 386 -134.62 -103.25 114.12
N ARG A 387 -135.21 -103.67 112.99
CA ARG A 387 -136.67 -103.81 112.85
C ARG A 387 -137.28 -104.87 113.75
N LYS A 388 -136.49 -105.88 114.19
CA LYS A 388 -136.94 -106.89 115.16
C LYS A 388 -136.94 -106.39 116.62
N LEU A 389 -136.13 -105.38 116.96
CA LEU A 389 -135.98 -104.84 118.32
C LEU A 389 -136.95 -103.70 118.67
N ALA A 390 -137.37 -102.89 117.69
CA ALA A 390 -138.21 -101.71 117.90
C ALA A 390 -139.63 -101.98 118.45
N ARG A 391 -140.03 -103.25 118.60
CA ARG A 391 -141.43 -103.65 118.90
C ARG A 391 -141.73 -103.88 120.40
N LYS A 392 -140.78 -103.66 121.33
CA LYS A 392 -140.90 -104.19 122.71
C LYS A 392 -140.64 -103.25 123.92
N LYS A 393 -140.42 -101.94 123.76
CA LYS A 393 -140.39 -100.98 124.90
C LYS A 393 -140.83 -99.57 124.47
N GLY A 394 -141.61 -98.88 125.30
CA GLY A 394 -142.04 -97.49 125.07
C GLY A 394 -142.58 -96.79 126.32
N ARG A 395 -142.85 -95.48 126.18
CA ARG A 395 -143.33 -94.45 127.15
C ARG A 395 -142.24 -93.55 127.78
N LYS A 396 -142.52 -92.22 127.72
CA LYS A 396 -141.82 -91.04 128.30
C LYS A 396 -140.43 -90.73 127.68
N SER A 397 -140.08 -89.51 127.22
CA SER A 397 -140.78 -88.21 127.02
C SER A 397 -139.98 -87.39 125.94
N LYS A 398 -140.54 -86.67 124.93
CA LYS A 398 -141.18 -85.31 124.89
C LYS A 398 -140.47 -84.25 125.77
N LYS A 399 -140.24 -82.96 125.41
CA LYS A 399 -140.82 -81.94 124.46
C LYS A 399 -139.78 -80.80 124.24
N LYS A 400 -139.69 -79.95 123.18
CA LYS A 400 -140.01 -79.95 121.72
C LYS A 400 -139.63 -78.57 121.09
N GLY A 401 -138.60 -78.48 120.22
CA GLY A 401 -138.30 -77.30 119.35
C GLY A 401 -136.82 -77.25 118.90
N GLY A 402 -136.40 -76.85 117.69
CA GLY A 402 -137.11 -76.37 116.47
C GLY A 402 -137.14 -74.83 116.35
N SER A 403 -136.75 -74.17 115.25
CA SER A 403 -136.53 -74.55 113.82
C SER A 403 -135.05 -74.54 113.38
N ALA A 404 -134.59 -75.01 112.20
CA ALA A 404 -135.17 -75.59 110.97
C ALA A 404 -135.33 -74.69 109.71
N SER A 405 -134.23 -74.36 109.03
CA SER A 405 -134.20 -74.14 107.56
C SER A 405 -132.84 -74.54 106.94
N LYS A 406 -132.72 -74.44 105.61
CA LYS A 406 -132.69 -75.64 104.74
C LYS A 406 -132.18 -75.31 103.32
N LYS A 407 -131.36 -76.22 102.76
CA LYS A 407 -130.82 -76.26 101.37
C LYS A 407 -129.72 -75.21 101.04
N GLU A 408 -128.64 -75.48 100.28
CA GLU A 408 -128.36 -76.37 99.11
C GLU A 408 -128.63 -75.70 97.74
N LYS A 409 -127.60 -75.09 97.11
CA LYS A 409 -127.16 -75.34 95.70
C LYS A 409 -126.14 -74.34 95.11
N LYS A 410 -125.33 -74.87 94.18
CA LYS A 410 -124.76 -74.27 92.94
C LYS A 410 -123.88 -73.01 93.01
N SER A 411 -122.59 -73.22 92.73
CA SER A 411 -121.86 -72.50 91.67
C SER A 411 -122.22 -73.09 90.28
N PRO A 412 -121.63 -72.69 89.12
CA PRO A 412 -120.63 -71.64 88.82
C PRO A 412 -121.07 -70.76 87.60
N LYS A 413 -120.11 -70.32 86.77
CA LYS A 413 -120.23 -69.74 85.39
C LYS A 413 -120.50 -68.22 85.27
N GLU A 414 -120.00 -67.50 84.24
CA GLU A 414 -118.91 -67.78 83.27
C GLU A 414 -118.31 -66.50 82.64
N LYS A 415 -117.06 -66.63 82.15
CA LYS A 415 -116.41 -66.02 80.95
C LYS A 415 -117.26 -65.09 80.06
N LYS A 416 -116.66 -64.10 79.37
CA LYS A 416 -115.96 -64.17 78.05
C LYS A 416 -115.69 -62.71 77.58
N LYS A 417 -114.86 -62.33 76.60
CA LYS A 417 -113.76 -62.89 75.74
C LYS A 417 -113.06 -61.59 75.21
N LYS A 418 -111.74 -61.42 75.08
CA LYS A 418 -110.68 -62.21 74.43
C LYS A 418 -110.80 -62.33 72.89
N LYS A 419 -110.12 -61.42 72.19
CA LYS A 419 -109.43 -61.57 70.88
C LYS A 419 -108.08 -60.81 71.07
N LYS A 420 -106.86 -61.29 70.76
CA LYS A 420 -106.29 -62.05 69.60
C LYS A 420 -106.41 -61.26 68.29
N LYS A 421 -105.34 -61.09 67.49
CA LYS A 421 -103.93 -61.56 67.59
C LYS A 421 -103.02 -60.63 66.74
N GLU A 422 -101.69 -60.85 66.81
CA GLU A 422 -100.62 -60.64 65.79
C GLU A 422 -100.93 -59.86 64.49
N GLU A 423 -100.01 -59.05 63.94
CA GLU A 423 -98.66 -59.47 63.50
C GLU A 423 -97.53 -58.41 63.62
N LYS A 424 -96.28 -58.92 63.52
CA LYS A 424 -95.06 -58.43 62.81
C LYS A 424 -94.92 -56.94 62.44
N THR A 425 -93.73 -56.32 62.44
CA THR A 425 -92.33 -56.80 62.61
C THR A 425 -91.56 -55.92 63.60
N ALA A 426 -90.44 -56.42 64.13
CA ALA A 426 -89.45 -55.63 64.85
C ALA A 426 -88.17 -55.49 64.04
N SER A 427 -87.87 -54.28 63.55
CA SER A 427 -86.57 -53.92 62.98
C SER A 427 -85.79 -53.10 63.99
N ARG A 428 -84.82 -53.72 64.67
CA ARG A 428 -83.88 -53.03 65.57
C ARG A 428 -82.51 -53.66 65.44
N PHE A 429 -81.65 -53.04 64.65
CA PHE A 429 -80.20 -53.21 64.78
C PHE A 429 -79.58 -51.87 65.21
N LEU A 430 -78.50 -51.98 65.97
CA LEU A 430 -77.79 -50.84 66.56
C LEU A 430 -76.69 -50.35 65.62
N ALA A 431 -76.26 -49.10 65.81
CA ALA A 431 -75.06 -48.60 65.18
C ALA A 431 -73.81 -49.16 65.86
N LYS A 432 -72.92 -49.74 65.07
CA LYS A 432 -71.50 -49.36 65.07
C LYS A 432 -70.89 -49.64 63.70
#